data_AF-A0A9D4QCL2-F1
#
_entry.id   AF-A0A9D4QCL2-F1
#
_cell.length_a   1.000
_cell.length_b   1.000
_cell.length_c   1.000
_cell.angle_alpha   90.00
_cell.angle_beta   90.00
_cell.angle_gamma   90.00
#
_symmetry.space_group_name_H-M   'P 1'
#
loop_
_entity.id
_entity.type
_entity.pdbx_description
1 polymer ?
#
loop_
_entity_poly.entity_id
_entity_poly.type
_entity_poly.pdbx_seq_one_letter_code
_entity_poly.pdbx_strand_id
1 'polypeptide(L)'
;MRLHTRQLEDSQTEPLDCRTHTFPSPITMNRCAPELYSDKCKFCNNRADLSHILWACPEAPMRAEFPDGRGWKAALLSSDSQLQARLVRQAEDAARAHGIMADV
;
A
#
# COMPACT_ATOMS: atom_id res chain seq x y z
N MET A 1 24.37 -32.83 -30.60
CA MET A 1 24.29 -32.67 -29.12
C MET A 1 24.64 -31.23 -28.77
N ARG A 2 23.65 -30.41 -28.41
CA ARG A 2 23.85 -29.07 -27.80
C ARG A 2 22.80 -28.90 -26.71
N LEU A 3 23.31 -28.60 -25.52
CA LEU A 3 22.60 -28.47 -24.25
C LEU A 3 21.68 -27.25 -24.31
N HIS A 4 20.37 -27.44 -24.09
CA HIS A 4 19.46 -26.33 -23.81
C HIS A 4 19.49 -26.06 -22.30
N THR A 5 20.35 -25.13 -21.89
CA THR A 5 20.21 -24.40 -20.63
C THR A 5 18.91 -23.60 -20.70
N ARG A 6 17.88 -24.14 -20.04
CA ARG A 6 16.58 -23.49 -19.92
C ARG A 6 16.72 -22.37 -18.89
N GLN A 7 16.74 -21.16 -19.42
CA GLN A 7 16.84 -19.90 -18.70
C GLN A 7 15.76 -19.81 -17.63
N LEU A 8 16.18 -19.33 -16.46
CA LEU A 8 15.35 -18.95 -15.32
C LEU A 8 14.14 -18.16 -15.81
N GLU A 9 12.96 -18.74 -15.63
CA GLU A 9 11.69 -18.09 -15.97
C GLU A 9 11.52 -16.92 -15.01
N ASP A 10 11.68 -15.72 -15.58
CA ASP A 10 11.34 -14.43 -15.02
C ASP A 10 10.07 -14.52 -14.17
N SER A 11 10.21 -14.27 -12.87
CA SER A 11 9.09 -13.97 -11.99
C SER A 11 8.44 -12.68 -12.50
N GLN A 12 7.45 -12.86 -13.37
CA GLN A 12 6.66 -11.83 -14.03
C GLN A 12 6.21 -10.80 -13.00
N THR A 13 6.89 -9.65 -12.99
CA THR A 13 6.37 -8.45 -12.35
C THR A 13 5.54 -7.74 -13.42
N GLU A 14 4.32 -8.22 -13.65
CA GLU A 14 3.35 -7.52 -14.48
C GLU A 14 3.28 -6.06 -13.99
N PRO A 15 3.49 -5.05 -14.85
CA PRO A 15 3.42 -3.67 -14.45
C PRO A 15 1.98 -3.38 -14.01
N LEU A 16 1.76 -3.24 -12.70
CA LEU A 16 0.49 -2.78 -12.16
C LEU A 16 0.15 -1.45 -12.84
N ASP A 17 -0.90 -1.45 -13.65
CA ASP A 17 -1.50 -0.24 -14.19
C ASP A 17 -1.76 0.70 -13.00
N CYS A 18 -1.27 1.94 -13.12
CA CYS A 18 -1.43 2.99 -12.13
C CYS A 18 -2.90 3.26 -11.78
N ARG A 19 -3.80 2.83 -12.67
CA ARG A 19 -5.25 2.94 -12.58
C ARG A 19 -5.92 1.68 -12.01
N THR A 20 -5.17 0.77 -11.38
CA THR A 20 -5.79 -0.37 -10.71
C THR A 20 -6.61 0.08 -9.50
N HIS A 21 -7.72 -0.60 -9.26
CA HIS A 21 -8.70 -0.41 -8.17
C HIS A 21 -8.12 -0.64 -6.75
N THR A 22 -6.86 -0.27 -6.54
CA THR A 22 -6.11 -0.46 -5.33
C THR A 22 -5.99 0.88 -4.63
N PHE A 23 -6.21 0.89 -3.32
CA PHE A 23 -6.01 2.09 -2.52
C PHE A 23 -4.55 2.59 -2.63
N PRO A 24 -4.31 3.91 -2.75
CA PRO A 24 -2.97 4.45 -2.97
C PRO A 24 -1.97 4.06 -1.86
N SER A 25 -0.75 3.71 -2.28
CA SER A 25 0.38 3.48 -1.38
C SER A 25 1.69 3.90 -2.07
N PRO A 26 2.77 4.20 -1.33
CA PRO A 26 4.04 4.67 -1.89
C PRO A 26 4.58 3.77 -3.01
N ILE A 27 4.54 2.45 -2.83
CA ILE A 27 4.95 1.50 -3.87
C ILE A 27 4.10 1.63 -5.13
N THR A 28 2.78 1.76 -4.96
CA THR A 28 1.89 1.84 -6.12
C THR A 28 2.21 3.11 -6.88
N MET A 29 2.33 4.25 -6.21
CA MET A 29 2.65 5.53 -6.85
C MET A 29 4.05 5.58 -7.46
N ASN A 30 5.07 5.00 -6.80
CA ASN A 30 6.43 4.90 -7.34
C ASN A 30 6.46 4.06 -8.62
N ARG A 31 5.66 3.00 -8.73
CA ARG A 31 5.54 2.25 -9.98
C ARG A 31 4.94 3.07 -11.11
N CYS A 32 4.03 3.98 -10.80
CA CYS A 32 3.36 4.84 -11.78
C CYS A 32 4.24 6.02 -12.23
N ALA A 33 4.91 6.65 -11.28
CA ALA A 33 5.71 7.84 -11.47
C ALA A 33 6.92 7.80 -10.51
N PRO A 34 7.96 7.00 -10.83
CA PRO A 34 9.10 6.79 -9.94
C PRO A 34 9.91 8.05 -9.69
N GLU A 35 9.89 8.98 -10.64
CA GLU A 35 10.55 10.29 -10.54
C GLU A 35 9.86 11.23 -9.51
N LEU A 36 8.60 10.96 -9.17
CA LEU A 36 7.79 11.81 -8.28
C LEU A 36 7.57 11.20 -6.90
N TYR A 37 7.52 9.87 -6.81
CA TYR A 37 7.17 9.17 -5.57
C TYR A 37 8.24 8.17 -5.19
N SER A 38 8.58 8.14 -3.90
CA SER A 38 9.42 7.10 -3.31
C SER A 38 8.57 5.87 -2.96
N ASP A 39 9.13 4.67 -3.06
CA ASP A 39 8.49 3.43 -2.58
C ASP A 39 8.68 3.20 -1.07
N LYS A 40 9.36 4.13 -0.38
CA LYS A 40 9.72 4.03 1.03
C LYS A 40 8.74 4.73 1.96
N CYS A 41 8.64 4.20 3.17
CA CYS A 41 7.91 4.77 4.29
C CYS A 41 8.60 6.04 4.78
N LYS A 42 7.85 7.11 5.02
CA LYS A 42 8.44 8.35 5.54
C LYS A 42 8.87 8.26 7.00
N PHE A 43 8.37 7.26 7.74
CA PHE A 43 8.65 7.10 9.16
C PHE A 43 9.88 6.21 9.39
N CYS A 44 9.85 4.97 8.91
CA CYS A 44 10.93 3.99 9.17
C CYS A 44 11.81 3.68 7.94
N ASN A 45 11.58 4.35 6.81
CA ASN A 45 12.33 4.17 5.55
C ASN A 45 12.27 2.76 4.92
N ASN A 46 11.48 1.84 5.47
CA ASN A 46 11.20 0.53 4.89
C ASN A 46 10.25 0.64 3.70
N ARG A 47 10.15 -0.42 2.91
CA ARG A 47 9.25 -0.50 1.77
C ARG A 47 7.79 -0.32 2.20
N ALA A 48 7.10 0.67 1.64
CA ALA A 48 5.78 1.10 2.09
C ALA A 48 4.66 0.64 1.17
N ASP A 49 4.24 -0.61 1.37
CA ASP A 49 3.00 -1.11 0.80
C ASP A 49 1.78 -0.62 1.58
N LEU A 50 0.59 -0.94 1.08
CA LEU A 50 -0.67 -0.55 1.73
C LEU A 50 -0.76 -1.07 3.18
N SER A 51 -0.31 -2.30 3.45
CA SER A 51 -0.38 -2.85 4.82
C SER A 51 0.57 -2.12 5.77
N HIS A 52 1.75 -1.76 5.26
CA HIS A 52 2.77 -1.02 5.99
C HIS A 52 2.26 0.34 6.45
N ILE A 53 1.70 1.12 5.53
CA ILE A 53 1.23 2.47 5.86
C ILE A 53 -0.04 2.48 6.72
N LEU A 54 -0.84 1.40 6.69
CA LEU A 54 -2.10 1.33 7.43
C LEU A 54 -1.96 0.80 8.86
N TRP A 55 -1.17 -0.26 9.08
CA TRP A 55 -1.11 -0.90 10.39
C TRP A 55 0.23 -1.56 10.76
N ALA A 56 1.11 -1.85 9.81
CA ALA A 56 2.33 -2.62 10.09
C ALA A 56 3.58 -1.77 10.36
N CYS A 57 3.54 -0.45 10.17
CA CYS A 57 4.68 0.41 10.47
C CYS A 57 4.84 0.63 11.99
N PRO A 58 5.97 0.23 12.61
CA PRO A 58 6.18 0.39 14.04
C PRO A 58 6.46 1.84 14.46
N GLU A 59 6.90 2.68 13.52
CA GLU A 59 7.26 4.08 13.76
C GLU A 59 6.17 5.05 13.27
N ALA A 60 5.03 4.54 12.78
CA ALA A 60 3.93 5.40 12.39
C ALA A 60 3.36 6.13 13.62
N PRO A 61 3.14 7.45 13.52
CA PRO A 61 2.60 8.25 14.62
C PRO A 61 1.12 7.91 14.91
N MET A 62 0.42 7.34 13.94
CA MET A 62 -0.97 6.95 14.05
C MET A 62 -1.07 5.48 14.48
N ARG A 63 -1.79 5.23 15.57
CA ARG A 63 -2.09 3.87 16.02
C ARG A 63 -3.22 3.31 15.16
N ALA A 64 -2.99 2.17 14.53
CA ALA A 64 -4.02 1.52 13.74
C ALA A 64 -5.14 0.96 14.63
N GLU A 65 -6.39 1.14 14.20
CA GLU A 65 -7.57 0.57 14.89
C GLU A 65 -7.54 -0.98 14.82
N PHE A 66 -6.97 -1.53 13.74
CA PHE A 66 -6.75 -2.97 13.57
C PHE A 66 -5.27 -3.27 13.32
N PRO A 67 -4.68 -4.26 14.04
CA PRO A 67 -3.26 -4.59 13.91
C PRO A 67 -2.94 -5.47 12.70
N ASP A 68 -3.96 -5.99 12.01
CA ASP A 68 -3.77 -6.86 10.84
C ASP A 68 -4.82 -6.61 9.74
N GLY A 69 -4.46 -7.04 8.53
CA GLY A 69 -5.30 -6.86 7.35
C GLY A 69 -6.58 -7.70 7.33
N ARG A 70 -6.70 -8.77 8.14
CA ARG A 70 -7.95 -9.54 8.23
C ARG A 70 -8.99 -8.76 9.01
N GLY A 71 -8.62 -8.25 10.19
CA GLY A 71 -9.49 -7.40 11.01
C GLY A 71 -9.92 -6.16 10.24
N TRP A 72 -8.97 -5.51 9.56
CA TRP A 72 -9.25 -4.33 8.76
C TRP A 72 -10.24 -4.61 7.60
N LYS A 73 -10.03 -5.69 6.83
CA LYS A 73 -10.95 -6.08 5.75
C LYS A 73 -12.32 -6.50 6.27
N ALA A 74 -12.38 -7.26 7.36
CA ALA A 74 -13.64 -7.68 7.96
C ALA A 74 -14.45 -6.47 8.43
N ALA A 75 -13.80 -5.49 9.04
CA ALA A 75 -14.43 -4.27 9.51
C ALA A 75 -14.95 -3.39 8.35
N LEU A 76 -14.23 -3.32 7.23
CA LEU A 76 -14.75 -2.68 6.01
C LEU A 76 -15.98 -3.38 5.42
N LEU A 77 -16.11 -4.69 5.58
CA LEU A 77 -17.27 -5.46 5.10
C LEU A 77 -18.42 -5.50 6.12
N SER A 78 -18.25 -4.89 7.30
CA SER A 78 -19.31 -4.83 8.32
C SER A 78 -20.45 -3.91 7.89
N SER A 79 -21.62 -4.06 8.50
CA SER A 79 -22.75 -3.14 8.28
C SER A 79 -22.64 -1.83 9.08
N ASP A 80 -21.56 -1.66 9.86
CA ASP A 80 -21.32 -0.44 10.64
C ASP A 80 -20.68 0.63 9.75
N SER A 81 -21.51 1.56 9.27
CA SER A 81 -21.08 2.65 8.41
C SER A 81 -20.15 3.65 9.11
N GLN A 82 -20.25 3.81 10.42
CA GLN A 82 -19.35 4.68 11.18
C GLN A 82 -17.96 4.06 11.26
N LEU A 83 -17.88 2.75 11.51
CA LEU A 83 -16.62 2.01 11.49
C LEU A 83 -15.97 2.06 10.11
N GLN A 84 -16.73 1.79 9.04
CA GLN A 84 -16.24 1.89 7.67
C GLN A 84 -15.65 3.28 7.37
N ALA A 85 -16.37 4.35 7.73
CA ALA A 85 -15.92 5.72 7.50
C ALA A 85 -14.63 6.05 8.26
N ARG A 86 -14.46 5.57 9.49
CA ARG A 86 -13.22 5.74 10.25
C ARG A 86 -12.04 5.03 9.58
N LEU A 87 -12.26 3.82 9.06
CA LEU A 87 -11.21 3.06 8.38
C LEU A 87 -10.77 3.68 7.07
N VAL A 88 -11.71 4.23 6.30
CA VAL A 88 -11.40 5.00 5.09
C VAL A 88 -10.61 6.25 5.45
N ARG A 89 -11.02 7.01 6.47
CA ARG A 89 -10.27 8.19 6.93
C ARG A 89 -8.86 7.85 7.41
N GLN A 90 -8.69 6.77 8.17
CA GLN A 90 -7.37 6.30 8.58
C GLN A 90 -6.49 6.01 7.35
N ALA A 91 -7.05 5.39 6.32
CA ALA A 91 -6.32 5.09 5.09
C ALA A 91 -5.91 6.35 4.32
N GLU A 92 -6.81 7.31 4.22
CA GLU A 92 -6.52 8.60 3.60
C GLU A 92 -5.47 9.39 4.38
N ASP A 93 -5.55 9.42 5.71
CA ASP A 93 -4.58 10.08 6.59
C ASP A 93 -3.20 9.46 6.43
N ALA A 94 -3.12 8.13 6.36
CA ALA A 94 -1.87 7.43 6.08
C ALA A 94 -1.30 7.81 4.70
N ALA A 95 -2.13 7.87 3.65
CA ALA A 95 -1.70 8.27 2.32
C ALA A 95 -1.26 9.75 2.26
N ARG A 96 -1.99 10.66 2.93
CA ARG A 96 -1.62 12.07 3.08
C ARG A 96 -0.30 12.25 3.81
N ALA A 97 -0.07 11.51 4.90
CA ALA A 97 1.21 11.54 5.60
C ALA A 97 2.37 11.15 4.67
N HIS A 98 2.13 10.22 3.73
CA HIS A 98 3.08 9.84 2.70
C HIS A 98 3.11 10.78 1.48
N GLY A 99 2.31 11.84 1.45
CA GLY A 99 2.29 12.84 0.38
C GLY A 99 1.70 12.32 -0.94
N ILE A 100 0.79 11.34 -0.87
CA ILE A 100 0.25 10.65 -2.04
C ILE A 100 -1.12 11.18 -2.45
N MET A 101 -1.97 11.50 -1.48
CA MET A 101 -3.26 12.15 -1.77
C MET A 101 -3.06 13.66 -1.71
N ALA A 102 -3.23 14.32 -2.85
CA ALA A 102 -3.37 15.76 -2.92
C ALA A 102 -4.76 16.15 -2.37
N ASP A 103 -4.82 17.25 -1.63
CA ASP A 103 -6.08 17.84 -1.16
C ASP A 103 -7.00 18.07 -2.38
N VAL A 104 -8.17 17.43 -2.38
CA VAL A 104 -9.25 17.66 -3.36
C VAL A 104 -10.10 18.85 -2.94
#